data_AF-C8WQW4-F1
#
_entry.id   AF-C8WQW4-F1
#
_cell.length_a   1.000
_cell.length_b   1.000
_cell.length_c   1.000
_cell.angle_alpha   90.00
_cell.angle_beta   90.00
_cell.angle_gamma   90.00
#
_symmetry.space_group_name_H-M   'P 1'
#
loop_
_entity.id
_entity.type
_entity.pdbx_description
1 polymer ?
#
loop_
_entity_poly.entity_id
_entity_poly.type
_entity_poly.pdbx_seq_one_letter_code
_entity_poly.pdbx_strand_id
1 'polypeptide(L)'
;MRPHRFQAFVLLIVGYEWLISGLNKVLAHHFVQGLGDELAAAEHGLPYGFYAVLLSHVFVPHAHFFAWLVIVGEWTSGVLLLAMGAIAWFRPLFPVEKAITAATLAIASFMVLNFFFFQGGSYFINPSDPYDEGIPVDFVLFWIQIGLMIALLRKKSSDEVIQPSLSSVDTSERFHRTHGGMSK
;
A
#
# COMPACT_ATOMS: atom_id res chain seq x y z
N MET A 1 -0.63 -5.58 20.32
CA MET A 1 0.57 -5.68 19.46
C MET A 1 1.21 -4.31 19.35
N ARG A 2 2.55 -4.19 19.29
CA ARG A 2 3.19 -2.91 18.94
C ARG A 2 2.73 -2.52 17.52
N PRO A 3 2.38 -1.26 17.24
CA PRO A 3 1.76 -0.87 15.95
C PRO A 3 2.60 -1.23 14.72
N HIS A 4 3.93 -1.23 14.85
CA HIS A 4 4.83 -1.66 13.77
C HIS A 4 4.75 -3.16 13.43
N ARG A 5 4.33 -4.03 14.37
CA ARG A 5 4.18 -5.47 14.09
C ARG A 5 2.99 -5.76 13.20
N PHE A 6 1.92 -4.99 13.31
CA PHE A 6 0.78 -5.10 12.39
C PHE A 6 1.20 -4.68 10.97
N GLN A 7 1.91 -3.56 10.83
CA GLN A 7 2.45 -3.13 9.53
C GLN A 7 3.40 -4.18 8.95
N ALA A 8 4.30 -4.73 9.77
CA ALA A 8 5.20 -5.81 9.38
C ALA A 8 4.44 -7.05 8.89
N PHE A 9 3.38 -7.45 9.60
CA PHE A 9 2.53 -8.57 9.19
C PHE A 9 1.90 -8.35 7.81
N VAL A 10 1.33 -7.16 7.58
CA VAL A 10 0.73 -6.82 6.29
C VAL A 10 1.79 -6.78 5.18
N LEU A 11 2.98 -6.21 5.45
CA LEU A 11 4.10 -6.24 4.50
C LEU A 11 4.50 -7.67 4.11
N LEU A 12 4.53 -8.59 5.09
CA LEU A 12 4.87 -9.99 4.83
C LEU A 12 3.81 -10.69 3.96
N ILE A 13 2.52 -10.46 4.23
CA ILE A 13 1.44 -11.03 3.41
C ILE A 13 1.49 -10.49 1.98
N VAL A 14 1.55 -9.16 1.84
CA VAL A 14 1.59 -8.52 0.51
C VAL A 14 2.86 -8.93 -0.24
N GLY A 15 4.00 -8.97 0.44
CA GLY A 15 5.26 -9.41 -0.16
C GLY A 15 5.24 -10.88 -0.59
N TYR A 16 4.60 -11.75 0.19
CA TYR A 16 4.42 -13.16 -0.19
C TYR A 16 3.59 -13.28 -1.47
N GLU A 17 2.46 -12.57 -1.56
CA GLU A 17 1.60 -12.58 -2.74
C GLU A 17 2.36 -12.18 -4.01
N TRP A 18 3.08 -11.05 -3.97
CA TRP A 18 3.91 -10.61 -5.09
C TRP A 18 5.03 -11.58 -5.43
N LEU A 19 5.68 -12.17 -4.42
CA LEU A 19 6.76 -13.12 -4.67
C LEU A 19 6.24 -14.37 -5.38
N ILE A 20 5.11 -14.94 -4.93
CA ILE A 20 4.52 -16.12 -5.56
C ILE A 20 4.04 -15.79 -6.97
N SER A 21 3.38 -14.65 -7.17
CA SER A 21 2.95 -14.19 -8.50
C SER A 21 4.13 -14.05 -9.47
N GLY A 22 5.22 -13.40 -9.03
CA GLY A 22 6.43 -13.22 -9.83
C GLY A 22 7.15 -14.55 -10.09
N LEU A 23 7.29 -15.42 -9.09
CA LEU A 23 7.90 -16.75 -9.25
C LEU A 23 7.12 -17.59 -10.26
N ASN A 24 5.79 -17.59 -10.22
CA ASN A 24 4.98 -18.29 -11.20
C ASN A 24 5.31 -17.84 -12.63
N LYS A 25 5.49 -16.52 -12.85
CA LYS A 25 5.84 -15.98 -14.18
C LYS A 25 7.27 -16.26 -14.59
N VAL A 26 8.23 -16.24 -13.66
CA VAL A 26 9.62 -16.61 -13.92
C VAL A 26 9.72 -18.09 -14.33
N LEU A 27 8.97 -18.96 -13.65
CA LEU A 27 8.96 -20.40 -13.90
C LEU A 27 8.12 -20.78 -15.12
N ALA A 28 7.09 -19.99 -15.44
CA ALA A 28 6.34 -20.09 -16.68
C ALA A 28 7.19 -19.52 -17.84
N HIS A 29 8.07 -20.34 -18.41
CA HIS A 29 8.96 -19.97 -19.52
C HIS A 29 8.26 -19.36 -20.75
N HIS A 30 6.94 -19.49 -20.85
CA HIS A 30 6.11 -18.97 -21.93
C HIS A 30 5.44 -17.62 -21.61
N PHE A 31 5.54 -17.08 -20.39
CA PHE A 31 4.82 -15.84 -20.01
C PHE A 31 5.16 -14.67 -20.94
N VAL A 32 6.45 -14.47 -21.21
CA VAL A 32 6.92 -13.38 -22.08
C VAL A 32 6.43 -13.51 -23.52
N GLN A 33 6.29 -14.74 -24.01
CA GLN A 33 5.82 -15.00 -25.37
C GLN A 33 4.30 -14.91 -25.46
N GLY A 34 3.58 -15.42 -24.46
CA GLY A 34 2.12 -15.48 -24.44
C GLY A 34 1.43 -14.17 -24.06
N LEU A 35 2.11 -13.24 -23.35
CA LEU A 35 1.46 -12.01 -22.90
C LEU A 35 0.92 -11.16 -24.06
N GLY A 36 1.59 -11.15 -25.22
CA GLY A 36 1.11 -10.40 -26.38
C GLY A 36 -0.23 -10.90 -26.89
N ASP A 37 -0.40 -12.22 -26.97
CA ASP A 37 -1.64 -12.86 -27.42
C ASP A 37 -2.78 -12.62 -26.42
N GLU A 38 -2.49 -12.74 -25.12
CA GLU A 38 -3.45 -12.45 -24.04
C GLU A 38 -3.90 -10.98 -24.06
N LEU A 39 -2.96 -10.04 -24.23
CA LEU A 39 -3.29 -8.62 -24.36
C LEU A 39 -4.16 -8.37 -25.60
N ALA A 40 -3.77 -8.89 -26.76
CA ALA A 40 -4.55 -8.71 -28.00
C ALA A 40 -5.95 -9.32 -27.91
N ALA A 41 -6.08 -10.48 -27.25
CA ALA A 41 -7.39 -11.11 -27.03
C ALA A 41 -8.29 -10.28 -26.11
N ALA A 42 -7.73 -9.61 -25.11
CA ALA A 42 -8.47 -8.77 -24.18
C ALA A 42 -9.02 -7.47 -24.83
N GLU A 43 -8.43 -6.98 -25.93
CA GLU A 43 -8.79 -5.70 -26.54
C GLU A 43 -10.29 -5.56 -26.84
N HIS A 44 -10.95 -6.65 -27.28
CA HIS A 44 -12.36 -6.63 -27.67
C HIS A 44 -13.35 -6.79 -26.51
N GLY A 45 -12.89 -7.16 -25.31
CA GLY A 45 -13.74 -7.48 -24.17
C GLY A 45 -13.69 -6.48 -23.02
N LEU A 46 -12.83 -5.46 -23.10
CA LEU A 46 -12.60 -4.54 -22.00
C LEU A 46 -13.75 -3.56 -21.79
N PRO A 47 -14.29 -3.42 -20.56
CA PRO A 47 -15.33 -2.43 -20.27
C PRO A 47 -14.80 -0.99 -20.29
N TYR A 48 -13.47 -0.82 -20.25
CA TYR A 48 -12.79 0.47 -20.12
C TYR A 48 -12.21 0.93 -21.46
N GLY A 49 -12.99 1.71 -22.23
CA GLY A 49 -12.57 2.15 -23.57
C GLY A 49 -11.23 2.89 -23.62
N PHE A 50 -10.91 3.71 -22.61
CA PHE A 50 -9.59 4.38 -22.55
C PHE A 50 -8.44 3.37 -22.35
N TYR A 51 -8.68 2.30 -21.60
CA TYR A 51 -7.69 1.28 -21.34
C TYR A 51 -7.53 0.36 -22.55
N ALA A 52 -8.61 0.08 -23.29
CA ALA A 52 -8.54 -0.62 -24.57
C ALA A 52 -7.64 0.13 -25.57
N VAL A 53 -7.77 1.47 -25.66
CA VAL A 53 -6.89 2.30 -26.49
C VAL A 53 -5.44 2.23 -26.02
N LEU A 54 -5.20 2.34 -24.70
CA LEU A 54 -3.86 2.22 -24.13
C LEU A 54 -3.25 0.84 -24.44
N LEU A 55 -4.06 -0.21 -24.36
CA LEU A 55 -3.64 -1.57 -24.60
C LEU A 55 -3.25 -1.78 -26.06
N SER A 56 -4.07 -1.36 -27.01
CA SER A 56 -3.79 -1.53 -28.45
C SER A 56 -2.63 -0.68 -28.96
N HIS A 57 -2.42 0.52 -28.41
CA HIS A 57 -1.40 1.46 -28.90
C HIS A 57 -0.08 1.41 -28.13
N VAL A 58 -0.09 0.96 -26.87
CA VAL A 58 1.10 0.99 -26.00
C VAL A 58 1.49 -0.40 -25.53
N PHE A 59 0.57 -1.18 -24.94
CA PHE A 59 0.93 -2.47 -24.36
C PHE A 59 1.17 -3.55 -25.41
N VAL A 60 0.24 -3.76 -26.36
CA VAL A 60 0.34 -4.80 -27.39
C VAL A 60 1.59 -4.64 -28.27
N PRO A 61 1.91 -3.45 -28.81
CA PRO A 61 3.11 -3.27 -29.65
C PRO A 61 4.43 -3.52 -28.90
N HIS A 62 4.42 -3.42 -27.57
CA HIS A 62 5.58 -3.56 -26.72
C HIS A 62 5.41 -4.68 -25.68
N ALA A 63 4.57 -5.69 -25.97
CA ALA A 63 4.16 -6.70 -25.00
C ALA A 63 5.34 -7.44 -24.37
N HIS A 64 6.36 -7.77 -25.16
CA HIS A 64 7.59 -8.41 -24.67
C HIS A 64 8.31 -7.55 -23.61
N PHE A 65 8.41 -6.23 -23.83
CA PHE A 65 9.01 -5.31 -22.88
C PHE A 65 8.20 -5.23 -21.57
N PHE A 66 6.88 -5.09 -21.70
CA PHE A 66 5.99 -5.07 -20.54
C PHE A 66 5.96 -6.39 -19.77
N ALA A 67 6.09 -7.53 -20.45
CA ALA A 67 6.20 -8.82 -19.79
C ALA A 67 7.42 -8.89 -18.87
N TRP A 68 8.57 -8.40 -19.34
CA TRP A 68 9.77 -8.32 -18.50
C TRP A 68 9.61 -7.32 -17.35
N LEU A 69 8.98 -6.17 -17.59
CA LEU A 69 8.68 -5.21 -16.52
C LEU A 69 7.78 -5.82 -15.45
N VAL A 70 6.77 -6.58 -15.85
CA VAL A 70 5.88 -7.30 -14.92
C VAL A 70 6.69 -8.34 -14.14
N ILE A 71 7.42 -9.25 -14.79
CA ILE A 71 8.23 -10.26 -14.10
C ILE A 71 9.17 -9.62 -13.08
N VAL A 72 9.95 -8.62 -13.50
CA VAL A 72 10.93 -7.95 -12.64
C VAL A 72 10.22 -7.19 -11.54
N GLY A 73 9.14 -6.46 -11.85
CA GLY A 73 8.38 -5.67 -10.90
C GLY A 73 7.77 -6.52 -9.80
N GLU A 74 7.10 -7.62 -10.17
CA GLU A 74 6.48 -8.53 -9.22
C GLU A 74 7.50 -9.19 -8.30
N TRP A 75 8.54 -9.77 -8.89
CA TRP A 75 9.56 -10.49 -8.15
C TRP A 75 10.34 -9.56 -7.22
N THR A 76 10.79 -8.40 -7.71
CA THR A 76 11.53 -7.43 -6.88
C THR A 76 10.66 -6.82 -5.80
N SER A 77 9.38 -6.53 -6.07
CA SER A 77 8.45 -6.01 -5.06
C SER A 77 8.20 -7.04 -3.97
N GLY A 78 7.98 -8.30 -4.34
CA GLY A 78 7.81 -9.39 -3.38
C GLY A 78 9.01 -9.56 -2.45
N VAL A 79 10.22 -9.63 -3.01
CA VAL A 79 11.46 -9.75 -2.23
C VAL A 79 11.67 -8.56 -1.31
N LEU A 80 11.51 -7.33 -1.81
CA LEU A 80 11.72 -6.13 -1.00
C LEU A 80 10.69 -6.00 0.12
N LEU A 81 9.41 -6.25 -0.15
CA LEU A 81 8.36 -6.17 0.87
C LEU A 81 8.51 -7.26 1.94
N LEU A 82 8.91 -8.49 1.57
CA LEU A 82 9.22 -9.53 2.52
C LEU A 82 10.42 -9.17 3.40
N ALA A 83 11.50 -8.67 2.80
CA ALA A 83 12.68 -8.24 3.54
C ALA A 83 12.35 -7.09 4.52
N MET A 84 11.61 -6.07 4.05
CA MET A 84 11.20 -4.94 4.89
C MET A 84 10.21 -5.35 5.97
N GLY A 85 9.27 -6.25 5.65
CA GLY A 85 8.35 -6.85 6.62
C GLY A 85 9.08 -7.62 7.72
N ALA A 86 10.06 -8.45 7.35
CA ALA A 86 10.88 -9.20 8.30
C ALA A 86 11.69 -8.25 9.21
N ILE A 87 12.33 -7.22 8.65
CA ILE A 87 13.05 -6.21 9.43
C ILE A 87 12.09 -5.47 10.38
N ALA A 88 10.94 -5.02 9.87
CA ALA A 88 9.91 -4.30 10.60
C ALA A 88 9.32 -5.11 11.77
N TRP A 89 9.36 -6.44 11.69
CA TRP A 89 8.90 -7.34 12.74
C TRP A 89 9.74 -7.22 14.01
N PHE A 90 11.06 -7.09 13.85
CA PHE A 90 12.01 -7.04 14.95
C PHE A 90 12.29 -5.62 15.43
N ARG A 91 12.30 -4.64 14.51
CA ARG A 91 12.56 -3.23 14.84
C ARG A 91 11.78 -2.27 13.94
N PRO A 92 11.53 -1.02 14.38
CA PRO A 92 11.00 0.01 13.48
C PRO A 92 11.92 0.26 12.28
N LEU A 93 11.33 0.57 11.13
CA LEU A 93 12.06 0.97 9.93
C LEU A 93 12.63 2.40 10.06
N PHE A 94 13.86 2.58 9.60
CA PHE A 94 14.53 3.87 9.48
C PHE A 94 14.00 4.68 8.28
N PRO A 95 14.27 5.99 8.18
CA PRO A 95 13.71 6.84 7.13
C PRO A 95 13.99 6.34 5.71
N VAL A 96 15.21 5.87 5.42
CA VAL A 96 15.57 5.33 4.11
C VAL A 96 14.80 4.04 3.81
N GLU A 97 14.68 3.14 4.79
CA GLU A 97 13.92 1.88 4.66
C GLU A 97 12.43 2.15 4.43
N LYS A 98 11.86 3.15 5.12
CA LYS A 98 10.49 3.61 4.88
C LYS A 98 10.32 4.17 3.48
N ALA A 99 11.26 4.97 2.99
CA ALA A 99 11.21 5.53 1.64
C ALA A 99 11.27 4.43 0.58
N ILE A 100 12.17 3.45 0.75
CA ILE A 100 12.24 2.27 -0.13
C ILE A 100 10.93 1.49 -0.08
N THR A 101 10.43 1.17 1.11
CA THR A 101 9.17 0.42 1.28
C THR A 101 7.99 1.16 0.64
N ALA A 102 7.90 2.48 0.83
CA ALA A 102 6.86 3.31 0.24
C ALA A 102 6.96 3.35 -1.30
N ALA A 103 8.17 3.48 -1.85
CA ALA A 103 8.38 3.43 -3.29
C ALA A 103 7.98 2.06 -3.86
N THR A 104 8.37 0.97 -3.20
CA THR A 104 7.96 -0.39 -3.60
C THR A 104 6.45 -0.56 -3.57
N LEU A 105 5.76 -0.10 -2.50
CA LEU A 105 4.30 -0.14 -2.41
C LEU A 105 3.63 0.70 -3.50
N ALA A 106 4.21 1.85 -3.88
CA ALA A 106 3.69 2.68 -4.97
C ALA A 106 3.77 1.96 -6.33
N ILE A 107 4.92 1.35 -6.63
CA ILE A 107 5.14 0.58 -7.86
C ILE A 107 4.19 -0.63 -7.91
N ALA A 108 4.12 -1.37 -6.82
CA ALA A 108 3.22 -2.51 -6.68
C ALA A 108 1.74 -2.09 -6.82
N SER A 109 1.33 -0.99 -6.21
CA SER A 109 -0.04 -0.47 -6.33
C SER A 109 -0.36 -0.09 -7.77
N PHE A 110 0.59 0.55 -8.47
CA PHE A 110 0.45 0.88 -9.88
C PHE A 110 0.28 -0.37 -10.76
N MET A 111 1.06 -1.43 -10.51
CA MET A 111 0.92 -2.70 -11.25
C MET A 111 -0.43 -3.36 -11.00
N VAL A 112 -0.87 -3.49 -9.75
CA VAL A 112 -2.18 -4.06 -9.41
C VAL A 112 -3.33 -3.27 -10.03
N LEU A 113 -3.21 -1.93 -10.06
CA LEU A 113 -4.22 -1.11 -10.73
C LEU A 113 -4.26 -1.40 -12.24
N ASN A 114 -3.11 -1.62 -12.88
CA ASN A 114 -3.09 -2.06 -14.28
C ASN A 114 -3.73 -3.44 -14.47
N PHE A 115 -3.47 -4.39 -13.57
CA PHE A 115 -4.09 -5.73 -13.63
C PHE A 115 -5.59 -5.67 -13.46
N PHE A 116 -6.08 -4.86 -12.52
CA PHE A 116 -7.51 -4.62 -12.35
C PHE A 116 -8.16 -4.10 -13.64
N PHE A 117 -7.53 -3.12 -14.30
CA PHE A 117 -8.05 -2.59 -15.56
C PHE A 117 -8.01 -3.64 -16.68
N PHE A 118 -6.93 -4.41 -16.77
CA PHE A 118 -6.75 -5.46 -17.76
C PHE A 118 -7.76 -6.61 -17.60
N GLN A 119 -8.10 -7.01 -16.37
CA GLN A 119 -9.10 -8.05 -16.12
C GLN A 119 -10.54 -7.55 -16.31
N GLY A 120 -10.75 -6.24 -16.49
CA GLY A 120 -12.09 -5.67 -16.62
C GLY A 120 -12.89 -5.70 -15.31
N GLY A 121 -12.21 -5.76 -14.16
CA GLY A 121 -12.86 -5.91 -12.85
C GLY A 121 -13.91 -4.83 -12.57
N SER A 122 -15.04 -5.17 -11.94
CA SER A 122 -16.13 -4.21 -11.71
C SER A 122 -15.88 -3.28 -10.51
N TYR A 123 -16.20 -2.00 -10.67
CA TYR A 123 -16.13 -1.01 -9.57
C TYR A 123 -17.29 -1.09 -8.56
N PHE A 124 -18.40 -1.72 -8.93
CA PHE A 124 -19.67 -1.68 -8.21
C PHE A 124 -20.36 -3.04 -8.25
N ILE A 125 -21.50 -3.12 -7.55
CA ILE A 125 -22.40 -4.27 -7.57
C ILE A 125 -22.69 -4.65 -9.02
N ASN A 126 -22.35 -5.89 -9.39
CA ASN A 126 -22.67 -6.48 -10.68
C ASN A 126 -23.73 -7.59 -10.49
N PRO A 127 -25.04 -7.28 -10.53
CA PRO A 127 -26.08 -8.30 -10.36
C PRO A 127 -26.10 -9.33 -11.49
N SER A 128 -25.45 -9.05 -12.61
CA SER A 128 -25.41 -9.94 -13.77
C SER A 128 -24.40 -11.08 -13.62
N ASP A 129 -23.48 -10.99 -12.65
CA ASP A 129 -22.54 -12.06 -12.30
C ASP A 129 -22.45 -12.26 -10.78
N PRO A 130 -23.43 -12.96 -10.17
CA PRO A 130 -23.50 -13.11 -8.71
C PRO A 130 -22.51 -14.13 -8.13
N TYR A 131 -21.82 -14.89 -8.99
CA TYR A 131 -20.80 -15.87 -8.56
C TYR A 131 -19.39 -15.31 -8.63
N ASP A 132 -19.20 -14.17 -9.30
CA ASP A 132 -17.96 -13.43 -9.30
C ASP A 132 -17.75 -12.68 -7.97
N GLU A 133 -16.51 -12.32 -7.69
CA GLU A 133 -16.15 -11.57 -6.50
C GLU A 133 -16.73 -10.15 -6.57
N GLY A 134 -17.50 -9.74 -5.56
CA GLY A 134 -18.14 -8.41 -5.57
C GLY A 134 -17.16 -7.23 -5.67
N ILE A 135 -15.91 -7.44 -5.22
CA ILE A 135 -14.78 -6.55 -5.49
C ILE A 135 -13.59 -7.45 -5.85
N PRO A 136 -12.94 -7.26 -7.00
CA PRO A 136 -11.78 -8.04 -7.38
C PRO A 136 -10.66 -7.95 -6.33
N VAL A 137 -10.04 -9.08 -6.01
CA VAL A 137 -8.89 -9.15 -5.07
C VAL A 137 -7.81 -8.12 -5.41
N ASP A 138 -7.53 -7.88 -6.69
CA ASP A 138 -6.58 -6.85 -7.13
C ASP A 138 -6.99 -5.45 -6.62
N PHE A 139 -8.26 -5.07 -6.71
CA PHE A 139 -8.69 -3.76 -6.24
C PHE A 139 -8.58 -3.62 -4.72
N VAL A 140 -8.87 -4.69 -3.98
CA VAL A 140 -8.67 -4.73 -2.52
C VAL A 140 -7.17 -4.57 -2.19
N LEU A 141 -6.32 -5.30 -2.91
CA LEU A 141 -4.88 -5.29 -2.72
C LEU A 141 -4.28 -3.91 -3.03
N PHE A 142 -4.79 -3.19 -4.03
CA PHE A 142 -4.44 -1.79 -4.30
C PHE A 142 -4.67 -0.91 -3.06
N TRP A 143 -5.87 -0.96 -2.46
CA TRP A 143 -6.20 -0.13 -1.30
C TRP A 143 -5.38 -0.48 -0.06
N ILE A 144 -5.09 -1.77 0.15
CA ILE A 144 -4.21 -2.22 1.25
C ILE A 144 -2.82 -1.61 1.09
N GLN A 145 -2.25 -1.66 -0.12
CA GLN A 145 -0.91 -1.13 -0.37
C GLN A 145 -0.83 0.39 -0.23
N ILE A 146 -1.82 1.12 -0.76
CA ILE A 146 -1.92 2.58 -0.59
C ILE A 146 -2.09 2.95 0.89
N GLY A 147 -2.97 2.27 1.60
CA GLY A 147 -3.19 2.50 3.04
C GLY A 147 -1.93 2.26 3.86
N LEU A 148 -1.20 1.19 3.56
CA LEU A 148 0.06 0.86 4.22
C LEU A 148 1.16 1.88 3.91
N MET A 149 1.25 2.34 2.66
CA MET A 149 2.17 3.39 2.24
C MET A 149 1.91 4.70 3.01
N ILE A 150 0.65 5.13 3.09
CA ILE A 150 0.25 6.32 3.86
C ILE A 150 0.59 6.14 5.34
N ALA A 151 0.30 4.98 5.92
CA ALA A 151 0.59 4.69 7.31
C ALA A 151 2.10 4.69 7.64
N LEU A 152 2.95 4.27 6.69
CA LEU A 152 4.41 4.31 6.82
C LEU A 152 4.98 5.73 6.75
N LEU A 153 4.43 6.55 5.84
CA LEU A 153 4.88 7.92 5.59
C LEU A 153 4.33 8.93 6.59
N ARG A 154 3.24 8.61 7.30
CA ARG A 154 2.67 9.48 8.32
C ARG A 154 3.71 9.76 9.41
N LYS A 155 4.17 11.01 9.49
CA LYS A 155 5.01 11.48 10.60
C LYS A 155 4.16 11.41 11.87
N LYS A 156 4.67 10.74 12.91
CA LYS A 156 4.04 10.80 14.23
C LYS A 156 4.13 12.25 14.69
N SER A 157 3.00 12.97 14.71
CA SER A 157 2.98 14.33 15.25
C SER A 157 3.41 14.23 16.71
N SER A 158 4.45 14.97 17.08
CA SER A 158 4.94 15.06 18.46
C SER A 158 4.07 15.98 19.33
N ASP A 159 2.91 16.43 18.83
CA ASP A 159 2.06 17.42 19.49
C ASP A 159 1.29 16.88 20.71
N GLU A 160 1.39 15.58 21.01
CA GLU A 160 0.82 14.97 22.23
C GLU A 160 1.67 15.19 23.50
N VAL A 161 2.79 15.93 23.43
CA VAL A 161 3.69 16.17 24.58
C VAL A 161 3.53 17.57 25.20
N ILE A 162 2.64 18.44 24.69
CA ILE A 162 2.41 19.75 25.29
C ILE A 162 1.02 19.80 25.97
N GLN A 163 1.04 19.47 27.27
CA GLN A 163 0.12 19.81 28.38
C GLN A 163 -0.48 18.58 29.11
N PRO A 164 -0.29 18.50 30.46
CA PRO A 164 -0.66 19.58 31.38
C PRO A 164 0.41 19.87 32.46
N SER A 165 1.17 20.97 32.31
CA SER A 165 1.93 21.55 33.43
C SER A 165 1.23 22.77 34.07
N LEU A 166 -0.05 23.03 33.74
CA LEU A 166 -0.82 24.17 34.25
C LEU A 166 -1.90 23.78 35.27
N SER A 167 -1.66 22.78 36.13
CA SER A 167 -2.55 22.50 37.28
C SER A 167 -1.88 22.53 38.65
N SER A 168 -0.63 23.03 38.74
CA SER A 168 0.00 23.31 40.04
C SER A 168 0.27 24.80 40.25
N VAL A 169 -0.57 25.69 39.68
CA VAL A 169 -0.67 27.05 40.23
C VAL A 169 -1.34 26.91 41.59
N ASP A 170 -0.43 26.80 42.54
CA ASP A 170 -0.58 26.79 43.97
C ASP A 170 -1.60 27.83 44.43
N THR A 171 -2.82 27.37 44.71
CA THR A 171 -3.89 28.18 45.30
C THR A 171 -3.63 28.46 46.78
N SER A 172 -2.53 27.97 47.36
CA SER A 172 -2.21 28.18 48.77
C SER A 172 -1.67 29.60 49.08
N GLU A 173 -1.11 30.33 48.11
CA GLU A 173 -0.59 31.69 48.37
C GLU A 173 -1.69 32.77 48.54
N ARG A 174 -2.94 32.49 48.17
CA ARG A 174 -4.01 33.51 48.21
C ARG A 174 -4.75 33.63 49.54
N PHE A 175 -4.52 32.75 50.50
CA PHE A 175 -5.26 32.75 51.78
C PHE A 175 -4.54 33.37 52.98
N HIS A 176 -3.26 33.76 52.86
CA HIS A 176 -2.50 34.28 54.00
C HIS A 176 -2.34 35.81 54.08
N ARG A 177 -2.94 36.61 53.18
CA ARG A 177 -2.68 38.06 53.09
C ARG A 177 -3.75 39.03 53.60
N THR A 178 -4.84 38.59 54.24
CA THR A 178 -5.95 39.49 54.62
C THR A 178 -6.22 39.70 56.11
N HIS A 179 -5.43 39.16 57.05
CA HIS A 179 -5.70 39.34 58.49
C HIS A 179 -4.49 39.76 59.34
N GLY A 180 -3.93 40.94 59.08
CA GLY A 180 -2.94 41.53 60.00
C GLY A 180 -2.79 43.03 59.83
N GLY A 181 -3.61 43.82 60.55
CA GLY A 181 -3.38 45.26 60.64
C GLY A 181 -4.52 46.12 61.18
N MET A 182 -5.03 45.85 62.38
CA MET A 182 -5.72 46.88 63.20
C MET A 182 -5.33 46.71 64.67
N SER A 183 -4.61 47.72 65.21
CA SER A 183 -4.27 48.01 66.62
C SER A 183 -2.95 48.81 66.56
N LYS A 184 -2.83 50.09 66.92
CA LYS A 184 -3.55 50.99 67.84
C LYS A 184 -3.53 52.41 67.28
#